data_AF-A0A3D4XB01-F1
#
_entry.id   AF-A0A3D4XB01-F1
#
_cell.length_a   1.000
_cell.length_b   1.000
_cell.length_c   1.000
_cell.angle_alpha   90.00
_cell.angle_beta   90.00
_cell.angle_gamma   90.00
#
_symmetry.space_group_name_H-M   'P 1'
#
loop_
_entity.id
_entity.type
_entity.pdbx_description
1 polymer ?
#
loop_
_entity_poly.entity_id
_entity_poly.type
_entity_poly.pdbx_seq_one_letter_code
_entity_poly.pdbx_strand_id
1 'polypeptide(L)'
;MGLEKIALYKKKLNMTTEELSTRSGVPIGTLNKILSGATKDPKLETLKSISKVLGLSLNDFDDNDFESHTLAAHFDGNEYTEDELNEIRQFAEFVKNRRKS
;
A
#
# COMPACT_ATOMS: atom_id res chain seq x y z
N MET A 1 -12.41 1.08 -7.54
CA MET A 1 -11.46 1.56 -6.54
C MET A 1 -11.74 0.82 -5.25
N GLY A 2 -10.72 0.24 -4.64
CA GLY A 2 -10.79 -0.61 -3.45
C GLY A 2 -10.99 0.20 -2.17
N LEU A 3 -11.96 1.12 -2.17
CA LEU A 3 -12.25 2.02 -1.04
C LEU A 3 -12.79 1.26 0.17
N GLU A 4 -13.34 0.06 -0.01
CA GLU A 4 -13.71 -0.84 1.07
C GLU A 4 -12.53 -1.22 1.99
N LYS A 5 -11.30 -1.14 1.48
CA LYS A 5 -10.09 -1.37 2.29
C LYS A 5 -9.95 -0.35 3.41
N ILE A 6 -10.49 0.88 3.26
CA ILE A 6 -10.51 1.89 4.33
C ILE A 6 -11.29 1.34 5.54
N ALA A 7 -12.47 0.75 5.32
CA ALA A 7 -13.28 0.18 6.39
C ALA A 7 -12.60 -1.03 7.05
N LEU A 8 -11.98 -1.89 6.24
CA LEU A 8 -11.25 -3.07 6.70
C LEU A 8 -10.06 -2.70 7.60
N TYR A 9 -9.19 -1.79 7.15
CA TYR A 9 -8.00 -1.39 7.90
C TYR A 9 -8.35 -0.56 9.13
N LYS A 10 -9.38 0.28 9.06
CA LYS A 10 -9.93 0.97 10.24
C LYS A 10 -10.33 -0.02 11.34
N LYS A 11 -11.00 -1.13 10.98
CA LYS A 11 -11.37 -2.20 11.91
C LYS A 11 -10.14 -2.97 12.44
N LYS A 12 -9.16 -3.27 11.57
CA LYS A 12 -7.90 -3.92 11.99
C LYS A 12 -7.13 -3.08 13.02
N LEU A 13 -7.16 -1.76 12.89
CA LEU A 13 -6.50 -0.82 13.79
C LEU A 13 -7.36 -0.42 15.00
N ASN A 14 -8.57 -0.99 15.17
CA ASN A 14 -9.54 -0.59 16.22
C ASN A 14 -9.82 0.93 16.27
N MET A 15 -9.83 1.57 15.11
CA MET A 15 -9.99 3.02 14.99
C MET A 15 -11.46 3.40 14.74
N THR A 16 -11.93 4.50 15.33
CA THR A 16 -13.27 5.02 15.03
C THR A 16 -13.24 5.92 13.80
N THR A 17 -14.39 6.19 13.18
CA THR A 17 -14.44 7.15 12.05
C THR A 17 -14.10 8.57 12.52
N GLU A 18 -14.46 8.92 13.75
CA GLU A 18 -14.08 10.19 14.39
C GLU A 18 -12.56 10.30 14.54
N GLU A 19 -11.91 9.26 15.05
CA GLU A 19 -10.46 9.25 15.20
C GLU A 19 -9.75 9.32 13.85
N LEU A 20 -10.23 8.59 12.84
CA LEU A 20 -9.72 8.70 11.47
C LEU A 20 -9.91 10.12 10.92
N SER A 21 -11.04 10.78 11.21
CA SER A 21 -11.30 12.16 10.79
C SER A 21 -10.30 13.12 11.41
N THR A 22 -10.09 13.05 12.73
CA THR A 22 -9.15 13.90 13.45
C THR A 22 -7.72 13.70 12.98
N ARG A 23 -7.28 12.44 12.79
CA ARG A 23 -5.90 12.12 12.39
C ARG A 23 -5.62 12.44 10.91
N SER A 24 -6.60 12.26 10.03
CA SER A 24 -6.42 12.51 8.59
C SER A 24 -6.72 13.97 8.20
N GLY A 25 -7.38 14.75 9.05
CA GLY A 25 -7.88 16.08 8.71
C GLY A 25 -9.05 16.05 7.70
N VAL A 26 -9.55 14.87 7.34
CA VAL A 26 -10.70 14.71 6.44
C VAL A 26 -11.98 14.84 7.25
N PRO A 27 -12.94 15.69 6.86
CA PRO A 27 -14.21 15.84 7.57
C PRO A 27 -14.98 14.53 7.70
N ILE A 28 -15.59 14.30 8.86
CA ILE A 28 -16.31 13.05 9.14
C ILE A 28 -17.44 12.76 8.15
N GLY A 29 -18.14 13.81 7.67
CA GLY A 29 -19.16 13.68 6.65
C GLY A 29 -18.60 13.19 5.31
N THR A 30 -17.38 13.60 4.96
CA THR A 30 -16.68 13.13 3.76
C THR A 30 -16.27 11.67 3.92
N LEU A 31 -15.72 11.30 5.08
CA LEU A 31 -15.40 9.90 5.38
C LEU A 31 -16.64 9.00 5.33
N ASN A 32 -17.76 9.43 5.90
CA ASN A 32 -19.00 8.67 5.86
C ASN A 32 -19.51 8.46 4.43
N LYS A 33 -19.41 9.48 3.56
CA LYS A 33 -19.77 9.35 2.13
C LYS A 33 -18.86 8.40 1.36
N ILE A 34 -17.56 8.39 1.68
CA ILE A 34 -16.60 7.42 1.09
C ILE A 34 -16.93 6.01 1.58
N LEU A 35 -17.07 5.83 2.89
CA LEU A 35 -17.34 4.53 3.53
C LEU A 35 -18.70 3.93 3.15
N SER A 36 -19.70 4.77 2.87
CA SER A 36 -21.01 4.31 2.38
C SER A 36 -21.05 4.07 0.87
N GLY A 37 -19.98 4.37 0.14
CA GLY A 37 -19.91 4.25 -1.32
C GLY A 37 -20.62 5.37 -2.09
N ALA A 38 -21.13 6.40 -1.40
CA ALA A 38 -21.72 7.58 -2.05
C ALA A 38 -20.68 8.39 -2.84
N THR A 39 -19.41 8.39 -2.40
CA THR A 39 -18.29 8.97 -3.13
C THR A 39 -17.42 7.86 -3.70
N LYS A 40 -17.52 7.64 -5.01
CA LYS A 40 -16.75 6.63 -5.75
C LYS A 40 -15.37 7.10 -6.16
N ASP A 41 -15.18 8.41 -6.32
CA ASP A 41 -13.94 9.03 -6.80
C ASP A 41 -13.55 10.21 -5.86
N PRO A 42 -13.03 9.90 -4.66
CA PRO A 42 -12.52 10.93 -3.75
C PRO A 42 -11.27 11.61 -4.31
N LYS A 43 -11.08 12.90 -3.98
CA LYS A 43 -9.87 13.64 -4.35
C LYS A 43 -8.61 12.93 -3.88
N LEU A 44 -7.55 12.99 -4.70
CA LEU A 44 -6.25 12.38 -4.41
C LEU A 44 -5.68 12.81 -3.04
N GLU A 45 -5.81 14.09 -2.68
CA GLU A 45 -5.35 14.60 -1.37
C GLU A 45 -6.08 13.96 -0.19
N THR A 46 -7.39 13.73 -0.33
CA THR A 46 -8.20 13.02 0.67
C THR A 46 -7.71 11.58 0.82
N LEU A 47 -7.46 10.91 -0.31
CA LEU A 47 -6.97 9.53 -0.31
C LEU A 47 -5.58 9.42 0.33
N LYS A 48 -4.66 10.34 0.00
CA LYS A 48 -3.32 10.44 0.60
C LYS A 48 -3.37 10.63 2.11
N SER A 49 -4.27 11.49 2.58
CA SER A 49 -4.39 11.78 4.01
C SER A 49 -4.90 10.56 4.78
N ILE A 50 -5.86 9.83 4.22
CA ILE A 50 -6.38 8.58 4.80
C ILE A 50 -5.32 7.48 4.75
N SER A 51 -4.63 7.31 3.61
CA SER A 51 -3.61 6.26 3.42
C SER A 51 -2.49 6.39 4.44
N LYS A 52 -2.01 7.61 4.68
CA LYS A 52 -0.95 7.90 5.65
C LYS A 52 -1.34 7.49 7.08
N VAL A 53 -2.59 7.70 7.48
CA VAL A 53 -3.08 7.32 8.82
C VAL A 53 -3.25 5.81 8.95
N LEU A 54 -3.70 5.15 7.87
CA LEU A 54 -3.93 3.70 7.85
C LEU A 54 -2.67 2.88 7.59
N GLY A 55 -1.52 3.52 7.31
CA GLY A 55 -0.28 2.82 6.94
C GLY A 55 -0.36 2.16 5.56
N LEU A 56 -1.19 2.71 4.67
CA LEU A 56 -1.42 2.20 3.31
C LEU A 56 -0.76 3.11 2.27
N SER A 57 -0.35 2.50 1.16
CA SER A 57 -0.02 3.20 -0.06
C SER A 57 -1.28 3.59 -0.84
N LEU A 58 -1.14 4.46 -1.83
CA LEU A 58 -2.27 4.78 -2.73
C LEU A 58 -2.64 3.59 -3.61
N ASN A 59 -1.66 2.76 -3.97
CA ASN A 59 -1.88 1.54 -4.74
C ASN A 59 -2.77 0.54 -4.00
N ASP A 60 -2.79 0.58 -2.66
CA ASP A 60 -3.69 -0.28 -1.90
C ASP A 60 -5.15 -0.01 -2.25
N PHE A 61 -5.54 1.19 -2.69
CA PHE A 61 -6.93 1.50 -3.09
C PHE A 61 -7.22 1.30 -4.58
N ASP A 62 -6.25 0.83 -5.35
CA ASP A 62 -6.49 0.44 -6.73
C ASP A 62 -7.16 -0.95 -6.77
N ASP A 63 -8.09 -1.14 -7.71
CA ASP A 63 -8.76 -2.44 -7.96
C ASP A 63 -7.86 -3.39 -8.73
N ASN A 64 -6.78 -2.87 -9.32
CA ASN A 64 -5.79 -3.72 -9.95
C ASN A 64 -5.10 -4.54 -8.86
N ASP A 65 -5.57 -5.77 -8.70
CA ASP A 65 -4.96 -6.86 -7.93
C ASP A 65 -3.61 -7.24 -8.58
N PHE A 66 -2.69 -6.28 -8.65
CA PHE A 66 -1.28 -6.58 -8.78
C PHE A 66 -0.87 -7.12 -7.41
N GLU A 67 -1.09 -8.42 -7.20
CA GLU A 67 -0.27 -9.16 -6.25
C GLU A 67 1.18 -8.97 -6.70
N SER A 68 1.81 -7.93 -6.14
CA SER A 68 3.23 -7.71 -6.33
C SER A 68 3.93 -8.87 -5.61
N HIS A 69 4.26 -9.92 -6.35
CA HIS A 69 5.14 -11.00 -5.88
C HIS A 69 6.60 -10.50 -5.70
N THR A 70 6.77 -9.21 -5.43
CA THR A 70 8.06 -8.57 -5.23
C THR A 70 8.50 -8.87 -3.80
N LEU A 71 9.50 -9.74 -3.64
CA LEU A 71 10.28 -9.76 -2.41
C LEU A 71 11.17 -8.51 -2.41
N ALA A 72 10.64 -7.42 -1.86
CA ALA A 72 11.42 -6.23 -1.57
C ALA A 72 12.14 -6.43 -0.23
N ALA A 73 13.46 -6.51 -0.27
CA ALA A 73 14.27 -6.22 0.90
C ALA A 73 14.48 -4.70 0.95
N HIS A 74 14.12 -4.07 2.06
CA HIS A 74 14.37 -2.64 2.26
C HIS A 74 15.88 -2.49 2.52
N PHE A 75 16.63 -2.16 1.47
CA PHE A 75 18.07 -1.95 1.58
C PHE A 75 18.34 -0.49 1.94
N ASP A 76 19.02 -0.23 3.06
CA ASP A 76 19.46 1.13 3.43
C ASP A 76 20.65 1.63 2.57
N GLY A 77 21.11 0.80 1.61
CA GLY A 77 22.06 1.15 0.56
C GLY A 77 23.53 0.79 0.86
N ASN A 78 23.80 0.24 2.04
CA ASN A 78 25.14 -0.05 2.56
C ASN A 78 25.28 -1.47 3.15
N GLU A 79 24.29 -2.34 2.93
CA GLU A 79 24.30 -3.74 3.40
C GLU A 79 25.10 -4.69 2.49
N TYR A 80 25.32 -4.32 1.22
CA TYR A 80 26.04 -5.13 0.25
C TYR A 80 26.98 -4.25 -0.56
N THR A 81 28.16 -4.80 -0.84
CA THR A 81 29.10 -4.26 -1.82
C THR A 81 28.62 -4.48 -3.25
N GLU A 82 29.22 -3.79 -4.22
CA GLU A 82 28.90 -3.98 -5.65
C GLU A 82 29.15 -5.42 -6.11
N ASP A 83 30.19 -6.07 -5.58
CA ASP A 83 30.49 -7.48 -5.87
C ASP A 83 29.40 -8.42 -5.34
N GLU A 84 28.96 -8.25 -4.10
CA GLU A 84 27.89 -9.07 -3.51
C GLU A 84 26.54 -8.89 -4.25
N LEU A 85 26.23 -7.66 -4.70
CA LEU A 85 25.06 -7.42 -5.55
C LEU A 85 25.16 -8.12 -6.90
N ASN A 86 26.36 -8.18 -7.48
CA ASN A 86 26.60 -8.89 -8.73
C ASN A 86 26.40 -10.40 -8.55
N GLU A 87 26.85 -10.99 -7.43
CA GLU A 87 26.60 -12.39 -7.09
C GLU A 87 25.11 -12.70 -6.94
N ILE A 88 24.36 -11.86 -6.24
CA ILE A 88 22.90 -12.00 -6.09
C ILE A 88 22.22 -11.96 -7.45
N ARG A 89 22.65 -11.06 -8.35
CA ARG A 89 22.11 -10.95 -9.71
C ARG A 89 22.39 -12.20 -10.54
N GLN A 90 23.61 -12.75 -10.46
CA GLN A 90 23.97 -13.98 -11.15
C GLN A 90 23.15 -15.17 -10.64
N PHE A 91 22.91 -15.27 -9.33
CA PHE A 91 22.06 -16.31 -8.76
C PHE A 91 20.61 -16.19 -9.25
N ALA A 92 20.06 -14.98 -9.33
CA ALA A 92 18.72 -14.76 -9.85
C ALA A 92 18.59 -15.20 -11.33
N GLU A 93 19.60 -14.89 -12.16
CA GLU A 93 19.67 -15.36 -13.56
C GLU A 93 19.76 -16.89 -13.65
N PHE A 94 20.59 -17.52 -12.81
CA PHE A 94 20.70 -18.98 -12.74
C PHE A 94 19.36 -19.64 -12.42
N VAL A 95 18.63 -19.15 -11.41
CA VAL A 95 17.32 -19.68 -11.03
C VAL A 95 16.30 -19.53 -12.17
N LYS A 96 16.32 -18.40 -12.89
CA LYS A 96 15.45 -18.18 -14.07
C LYS A 96 15.74 -19.15 -15.19
N ASN A 97 17.02 -19.41 -15.48
CA ASN A 97 17.43 -20.34 -16.54
C ASN A 97 17.05 -21.78 -16.21
N ARG A 98 17.15 -22.19 -14.93
CA ARG A 98 16.72 -23.52 -14.48
C ARG A 98 15.24 -23.81 -14.75
N ARG A 99 14.37 -22.79 -14.74
CA ARG A 99 12.93 -22.96 -15.02
C ARG A 99 12.60 -23.10 -16.51
N LYS A 100 13.55 -22.80 -17.39
CA LYS A 100 13.39 -22.88 -18.85
C LYS A 100 13.92 -24.21 -19.43
N SER A 101 14.53 -25.06 -18.61
CA SER A 101 15.00 -26.40 -18.96
C SER A 101 13.98 -27.48 -18.62
#